data_AF-A0A537BFU0-F1
#
_entry.id   AF-A0A537BFU0-F1
#
_cell.length_a   1.000
_cell.length_b   1.000
_cell.length_c   1.000
_cell.angle_alpha   90.00
_cell.angle_beta   90.00
_cell.angle_gamma   90.00
#
_symmetry.space_group_name_H-M   'P 1'
#
loop_
_entity.id
_entity.type
_entity.pdbx_description
1 polymer ?
#
loop_
_entity_poly.entity_id
_entity_poly.type
_entity_poly.pdbx_seq_one_letter_code
_entity_poly.pdbx_strand_id
1 'polypeptide(L)'
;ISCRARAIVDGDALHPVISAASILAKTARDAEMSALHLRYPQYGFDRHKGYSTPEHLAALARLGPCEIHRRSFEPVRILFQKDLL
;
A
#
# COMPACT_ATOMS: atom_id res chain seq x y z
N ILE A 1 -18.47 17.43 -7.23
CA ILE A 1 -19.60 16.53 -7.56
C ILE A 1 -20.43 16.35 -6.29
N SER A 2 -21.72 16.68 -6.33
CA SER A 2 -22.66 16.31 -5.26
C SER A 2 -23.53 15.17 -5.80
N CYS A 3 -23.42 13.99 -5.20
CA CYS A 3 -24.27 12.85 -5.50
C CYS A 3 -24.73 12.21 -4.19
N ARG A 4 -25.92 11.59 -4.22
CA ARG A 4 -26.42 10.86 -3.06
C ARG A 4 -25.52 9.63 -2.82
N ALA A 5 -24.96 9.51 -1.64
CA ALA A 5 -24.13 8.39 -1.23
C ALA A 5 -24.59 7.85 0.13
N ARG A 6 -24.36 6.55 0.36
CA ARG A 6 -24.56 5.89 1.65
C ARG A 6 -23.38 4.94 1.87
N ALA A 7 -22.71 5.07 3.01
CA ALA A 7 -21.68 4.12 3.43
C ALA A 7 -22.34 2.86 4.00
N ILE A 8 -21.76 1.70 3.70
CA ILE A 8 -22.21 0.39 4.18
C ILE A 8 -20.99 -0.31 4.77
N VAL A 9 -21.05 -0.62 6.07
CA VAL A 9 -20.01 -1.41 6.76
C VAL A 9 -19.97 -2.81 6.15
N ASP A 10 -18.76 -3.30 5.83
CA ASP A 10 -18.53 -4.59 5.16
C ASP A 10 -19.36 -4.78 3.88
N GLY A 11 -19.57 -3.68 3.15
CA GLY A 11 -20.46 -3.66 1.99
C GLY A 11 -20.05 -4.62 0.86
N ASP A 12 -18.76 -5.00 0.77
CA ASP A 12 -18.26 -5.97 -0.20
C ASP A 12 -18.72 -7.40 0.08
N ALA A 13 -18.98 -7.75 1.33
CA ALA A 13 -19.60 -9.02 1.72
C ALA A 13 -21.12 -9.03 1.51
N LEU A 14 -21.75 -7.85 1.48
CA LEU A 14 -23.21 -7.69 1.51
C LEU A 14 -23.82 -7.29 0.15
N HIS A 15 -23.05 -6.63 -0.71
CA HIS A 15 -23.55 -6.07 -1.97
C HIS A 15 -22.66 -6.45 -3.17
N PRO A 16 -23.23 -7.12 -4.20
CA PRO A 16 -22.46 -7.56 -5.37
C PRO A 16 -21.71 -6.43 -6.10
N VAL A 17 -22.28 -5.22 -6.16
CA VAL A 17 -21.64 -4.08 -6.83
C VAL A 17 -20.42 -3.56 -6.04
N ILE A 18 -20.50 -3.57 -4.69
CA ILE A 18 -19.36 -3.18 -3.84
C ILE A 18 -18.28 -4.27 -3.90
N SER A 19 -18.69 -5.55 -3.93
CA SER A 19 -17.79 -6.70 -4.14
C SER A 19 -17.04 -6.62 -5.48
N ALA A 20 -17.76 -6.35 -6.57
CA ALA A 20 -17.14 -6.16 -7.88
C ALA A 20 -16.15 -4.99 -7.88
N ALA A 21 -16.50 -3.88 -7.23
CA ALA A 21 -15.60 -2.74 -7.09
C ALA A 21 -14.34 -3.08 -6.27
N SER A 22 -14.46 -3.85 -5.18
CA SER A 22 -13.30 -4.26 -4.36
C SER A 22 -12.36 -5.20 -5.12
N ILE A 23 -12.90 -6.12 -5.94
CA ILE A 23 -12.11 -6.98 -6.83
C ILE A 23 -11.32 -6.16 -7.85
N LEU A 24 -11.99 -5.21 -8.53
CA LEU A 24 -11.31 -4.34 -9.50
C LEU A 24 -10.22 -3.50 -8.83
N ALA A 25 -10.50 -2.92 -7.66
CA ALA A 25 -9.52 -2.14 -6.92
C ALA A 25 -8.31 -2.98 -6.49
N LYS A 26 -8.54 -4.18 -5.96
CA LYS A 26 -7.47 -5.06 -5.48
C LYS A 26 -6.60 -5.58 -6.62
N THR A 27 -7.21 -6.04 -7.70
CA THR A 27 -6.46 -6.57 -8.86
C THR A 27 -5.60 -5.49 -9.51
N ALA A 28 -6.14 -4.29 -9.72
CA ALA A 28 -5.38 -3.15 -10.22
C ALA A 28 -4.21 -2.78 -9.29
N ARG A 29 -4.46 -2.71 -7.98
CA ARG A 29 -3.45 -2.39 -6.98
C ARG A 29 -2.31 -3.42 -6.92
N ASP A 30 -2.64 -4.71 -7.01
CA ASP A 30 -1.65 -5.77 -6.96
C ASP A 30 -0.79 -5.83 -8.23
N ALA A 31 -1.38 -5.51 -9.39
CA ALA A 31 -0.65 -5.34 -10.65
C ALA A 31 0.33 -4.16 -10.56
N GLU A 32 -0.11 -3.01 -10.03
CA GLU A 32 0.73 -1.84 -9.81
C GLU A 32 1.92 -2.17 -8.87
N MET A 33 1.68 -2.88 -7.77
CA MET A 33 2.76 -3.27 -6.86
C MET A 33 3.78 -4.22 -7.49
N SER A 34 3.32 -5.07 -8.42
CA SER A 34 4.21 -5.94 -9.18
C SER A 34 5.05 -5.13 -10.18
N ALA A 35 4.47 -4.11 -10.82
CA ALA A 35 5.23 -3.19 -11.68
C ALA A 35 6.23 -2.33 -10.88
N LEU A 36 5.85 -1.87 -9.68
CA LEU A 36 6.73 -1.13 -8.78
C LEU A 36 7.88 -1.99 -8.25
N HIS A 37 7.67 -3.30 -8.08
CA HIS A 37 8.76 -4.23 -7.77
C HIS A 37 9.82 -4.23 -8.86
N LEU A 38 9.47 -4.14 -10.15
CA LEU A 38 10.46 -4.06 -11.22
C LEU A 38 11.36 -2.82 -11.09
N ARG A 39 10.82 -1.72 -10.54
CA ARG A 39 11.56 -0.47 -10.31
C ARG A 39 12.36 -0.49 -9.00
N TYR A 40 11.85 -1.19 -7.99
CA TYR A 40 12.43 -1.26 -6.65
C TYR A 40 12.51 -2.73 -6.15
N PRO A 41 13.27 -3.60 -6.85
CA PRO A 41 13.24 -5.05 -6.63
C PRO A 41 13.66 -5.45 -5.21
N GLN A 42 14.54 -4.64 -4.59
CA GLN A 42 15.08 -4.89 -3.27
C GLN A 42 14.06 -4.79 -2.13
N TYR A 43 12.87 -4.24 -2.37
CA TYR A 43 11.82 -4.10 -1.35
C TYR A 43 10.82 -5.25 -1.32
N GLY A 44 10.65 -6.04 -2.39
CA GLY A 44 9.71 -7.18 -2.39
C GLY A 44 8.22 -6.83 -2.57
N PHE A 45 7.91 -5.70 -3.21
CA PHE A 45 6.54 -5.20 -3.40
C PHE A 45 5.58 -6.15 -4.12
N ASP A 46 6.08 -7.04 -4.98
CA ASP A 46 5.33 -8.10 -5.64
C ASP A 46 4.77 -9.13 -4.66
N ARG A 47 5.39 -9.30 -3.49
CA ARG A 47 4.98 -10.27 -2.46
C ARG A 47 4.01 -9.66 -1.45
N HIS A 48 4.43 -8.59 -0.77
CA HIS A 48 3.66 -8.02 0.35
C HIS A 48 2.87 -6.77 -0.03
N LYS A 49 2.88 -6.33 -1.30
CA LYS A 49 2.03 -5.24 -1.83
C LYS A 49 2.17 -3.90 -1.08
N GLY A 50 3.29 -3.70 -0.38
CA GLY A 50 3.56 -2.51 0.43
C GLY A 50 2.98 -2.54 1.85
N TYR A 51 2.30 -3.61 2.26
CA TYR A 51 1.93 -3.80 3.67
C TYR A 51 3.18 -3.93 4.55
N SER A 52 3.04 -3.58 5.82
CA SER A 52 4.11 -3.58 6.83
C SER A 52 4.40 -4.99 7.35
N THR A 53 4.74 -5.92 6.46
CA THR A 53 5.20 -7.26 6.86
C THR A 53 6.61 -7.19 7.43
N PRO A 54 7.06 -8.19 8.20
CA PRO A 54 8.43 -8.24 8.72
C PRO A 54 9.48 -8.09 7.62
N GLU A 55 9.26 -8.69 6.45
CA GLU A 55 10.17 -8.60 5.30
C GLU A 55 10.28 -7.16 4.79
N HIS A 56 9.15 -6.46 4.67
CA HIS A 56 9.13 -5.09 4.19
C HIS A 56 9.77 -4.13 5.20
N LEU A 57 9.53 -4.32 6.50
CA LEU A 57 10.15 -3.51 7.55
C LEU A 57 11.66 -3.74 7.61
N ALA A 58 12.12 -4.98 7.40
CA ALA A 58 13.55 -5.29 7.31
C ALA A 58 14.21 -4.63 6.09
N ALA A 59 13.54 -4.65 4.93
CA ALA A 59 14.00 -3.95 3.74
C ALA A 59 14.09 -2.43 3.96
N LEU A 60 13.05 -1.83 4.57
CA LEU A 60 13.01 -0.41 4.94
C LEU A 60 14.15 -0.02 5.89
N ALA A 61 14.41 -0.81 6.92
CA ALA A 61 15.48 -0.54 7.88
C ALA A 61 16.88 -0.62 7.24
N ARG A 62 17.06 -1.50 6.25
CA ARG A 62 18.35 -1.70 5.57
C ARG A 62 18.61 -0.69 4.46
N LEU A 63 17.57 -0.29 3.73
CA LEU A 63 17.69 0.46 2.47
C LEU A 63 17.20 1.91 2.58
N GLY A 64 16.52 2.26 3.68
CA GLY A 64 15.75 3.49 3.81
C GLY A 64 14.41 3.40 3.06
N PRO A 65 13.57 4.46 3.12
CA PRO A 65 12.37 4.57 2.30
C PRO A 65 12.70 5.04 0.87
N CYS A 66 11.94 4.55 -0.11
CA CYS A 66 11.97 5.03 -1.50
C CYS A 66 10.82 6.02 -1.78
N GLU A 67 10.77 6.56 -3.00
CA GLU A 67 9.82 7.61 -3.41
C GLU A 67 8.35 7.25 -3.17
N ILE A 68 7.98 5.98 -3.33
CA ILE A 68 6.59 5.53 -3.22
C ILE A 68 6.15 5.24 -1.77
N HIS A 69 7.07 5.29 -0.80
CA HIS A 69 6.72 5.09 0.61
C HIS A 69 5.96 6.30 1.15
N ARG A 70 4.89 6.03 1.91
CA ARG A 70 4.05 7.06 2.52
C ARG A 70 4.78 7.69 3.70
N ARG A 71 5.30 8.90 3.52
CA ARG A 71 6.12 9.62 4.53
C ARG A 71 5.42 9.87 5.86
N SER A 72 4.09 9.96 5.86
CA SER A 72 3.30 10.17 7.07
C SER A 72 3.10 8.91 7.92
N PHE A 73 3.44 7.72 7.41
CA PHE A 73 3.27 6.46 8.13
C PHE A 73 4.43 6.28 9.10
N GLU A 74 4.13 5.91 10.35
CA GLU A 74 5.09 5.90 11.46
C GLU A 74 6.45 5.24 11.13
N PRO A 75 6.51 4.02 10.55
CA PRO A 75 7.79 3.37 10.27
C PRO A 75 8.68 4.14 9.29
N VAL A 76 8.05 4.85 8.35
CA VAL A 76 8.74 5.66 7.34
C VAL A 76 9.12 7.02 7.91
N ARG A 77 8.23 7.65 8.68
CA ARG A 77 8.44 8.95 9.31
C ARG A 77 9.66 8.95 10.23
N ILE A 78 9.81 7.90 11.05
CA ILE A 78 10.93 7.76 11.98
C ILE A 78 12.27 7.70 11.23
N LEU A 79 12.33 7.03 10.08
CA LEU A 79 13.56 6.93 9.28
C LEU A 79 13.95 8.29 8.69
N PHE A 80 12.99 9.08 8.18
CA PHE A 80 13.26 10.44 7.71
C PHE A 80 13.72 11.40 8.82
N GLN A 81 13.23 11.22 10.05
CA GLN A 81 13.64 12.06 11.18
C GLN A 81 15.05 11.74 11.67
N LYS A 82 15.50 10.49 11.52
CA LYS A 82 16.88 10.09 11.85
C LYS A 82 17.92 10.70 10.92
N ASP A 83 17.59 10.95 9.66
CA ASP A 83 18.49 11.61 8.71
C ASP A 83 18.65 13.13 8.98
N LEU A 84 17.83 13.69 9.88
CA LEU A 84 17.84 15.12 10.26
C LEU A 84 18.56 15.41 11.59
N LEU A 85 19.08 14.37 12.26
CA LEU A 85 19.82 14.44 13.53
C LEU A 85 21.27 13.98 13.32
#